data_AF-A0A937XNE2-F1
#
_entry.id   AF-A0A937XNE2-F1
#
_cell.length_a   1.000
_cell.length_b   1.000
_cell.length_c   1.000
_cell.angle_alpha   90.00
_cell.angle_beta   90.00
_cell.angle_gamma   90.00
#
_symmetry.space_group_name_H-M   'P 1'
#
loop_
_entity.id
_entity.type
_entity.pdbx_description
1 polymer ?
#
loop_
_entity_poly.entity_id
_entity_poly.type
_entity_poly.pdbx_seq_one_letter_code
_entity_poly.pdbx_strand_id
1 'polypeptide(L)'
;RGSYAGAIGIPQFMPGSYRRYAVDYDGDGQANLIDSAADAIGSVANFLKEHGWEAGRPVAFPARVEGEAWKKLAGAGVKPAWRLADMGALGVSIIGLAGPAKLDSTGGETLGSLVELETPGQPALYWVGLQNFYALTRYNRSSFYAIAVLELAHALRENPPGEVEKNP
;
A
#
# COMPACT_ATOMS: atom_id res chain seq x y z
N ARG A 1 11.30 24.08 -1.32
CA ARG A 1 12.38 23.30 -1.98
C ARG A 1 11.74 22.05 -2.57
N GLY A 2 12.09 21.66 -3.79
CA GLY A 2 11.53 20.46 -4.43
C GLY A 2 12.61 19.56 -4.99
N SER A 3 12.28 18.30 -5.28
CA SER A 3 13.22 17.36 -5.91
C SER A 3 13.63 17.86 -7.31
N TYR A 4 14.67 17.26 -7.90
CA TYR A 4 15.10 17.54 -9.28
C TYR A 4 13.94 17.44 -10.30
N ALA A 5 12.95 16.59 -10.01
CA ALA A 5 11.75 16.40 -10.84
C ALA A 5 10.56 17.29 -10.46
N GLY A 6 10.72 18.24 -9.51
CA GLY A 6 9.69 19.20 -9.11
C GLY A 6 8.69 18.69 -8.06
N ALA A 7 9.03 17.63 -7.31
CA ALA A 7 8.21 17.16 -6.20
C ALA A 7 8.25 18.13 -5.01
N ILE A 8 7.12 18.37 -4.34
CA ILE A 8 6.92 19.44 -3.36
C ILE A 8 6.79 18.85 -1.95
N GLY A 9 7.58 19.40 -1.02
CA GLY A 9 7.39 19.24 0.42
C GLY A 9 7.68 17.86 0.99
N ILE A 10 7.27 17.65 2.25
CA ILE A 10 7.36 16.38 2.99
C ILE A 10 6.78 15.21 2.17
N PRO A 11 5.59 15.30 1.55
CA PRO A 11 5.01 14.18 0.83
C PRO A 11 5.61 13.95 -0.56
N GLN A 12 6.49 14.83 -1.05
CA GLN A 12 7.04 14.78 -2.40
C GLN A 12 5.94 14.76 -3.49
N PHE A 13 4.90 15.60 -3.32
CA PHE A 13 3.83 15.70 -4.31
C PHE A 13 4.29 16.39 -5.59
N MET A 14 4.01 15.79 -6.74
CA MET A 14 4.11 16.51 -8.01
C MET A 14 3.10 17.69 -8.04
N PRO A 15 3.34 18.76 -8.80
CA PRO A 15 2.45 19.94 -8.81
C PRO A 15 0.98 19.61 -9.10
N GLY A 16 0.71 18.64 -9.98
CA GLY A 16 -0.64 18.17 -10.26
C GLY A 16 -1.29 17.42 -9.10
N SER A 17 -0.50 16.72 -8.27
CA SER A 17 -0.99 16.08 -7.04
C SER A 17 -1.24 17.13 -5.96
N TYR A 18 -0.34 18.11 -5.81
CA TYR A 18 -0.55 19.25 -4.89
C TYR A 18 -1.89 19.92 -5.17
N ARG A 19 -2.15 20.33 -6.42
CA ARG A 19 -3.39 21.02 -6.79
C ARG A 19 -4.67 20.22 -6.57
N ARG A 20 -4.61 18.89 -6.56
CA ARG A 20 -5.79 18.02 -6.43
C ARG A 20 -6.01 17.54 -5.01
N TYR A 21 -4.94 17.35 -4.25
CA TYR A 21 -5.01 16.57 -3.02
C TYR A 21 -4.43 17.29 -1.80
N ALA A 22 -3.73 18.42 -1.98
CA ALA A 22 -3.27 19.22 -0.85
C ALA A 22 -4.47 19.80 -0.10
N VAL A 23 -4.45 19.68 1.23
CA VAL A 23 -5.46 20.22 2.14
C VAL A 23 -4.76 21.04 3.21
N ASP A 24 -5.38 22.17 3.56
CA ASP A 24 -5.12 22.90 4.79
C ASP A 24 -5.77 22.11 5.93
N TYR A 25 -4.95 21.40 6.70
CA TYR A 25 -5.40 20.45 7.71
C TYR A 25 -5.39 21.05 9.12
N ASP A 26 -4.54 22.05 9.37
CA ASP A 26 -4.50 22.78 10.63
C ASP A 26 -5.39 24.03 10.67
N GLY A 27 -5.91 24.46 9.52
CA GLY A 27 -6.95 25.50 9.39
C GLY A 27 -6.40 26.92 9.34
N ASP A 28 -5.13 27.11 8.99
CA ASP A 28 -4.48 28.42 8.95
C ASP A 28 -4.74 29.23 7.65
N GLY A 29 -5.45 28.61 6.70
CA GLY A 29 -5.80 29.17 5.40
C GLY A 29 -4.85 28.76 4.26
N GLN A 30 -3.81 27.96 4.52
CA GLN A 30 -2.82 27.55 3.52
C GLN A 30 -2.47 26.05 3.62
N ALA A 31 -2.47 25.34 2.50
CA ALA A 31 -1.93 23.98 2.44
C ALA A 31 -0.39 23.99 2.31
N ASN A 32 0.32 24.15 3.42
CA ASN A 32 1.78 24.23 3.48
C ASN A 32 2.45 22.85 3.65
N LEU A 33 2.63 22.14 2.54
CA LEU A 33 3.26 20.80 2.57
C LEU A 33 4.77 20.81 2.81
N ILE A 34 5.41 21.98 2.89
CA ILE A 34 6.86 22.10 3.08
C ILE A 34 7.20 22.10 4.57
N ASP A 35 6.52 22.95 5.35
CA ASP A 35 6.85 23.19 6.76
C ASP A 35 5.76 22.75 7.74
N SER A 36 4.51 22.50 7.28
CA SER A 36 3.45 21.94 8.14
C SER A 36 3.39 20.41 8.01
N ALA A 37 3.74 19.73 9.10
CA ALA A 37 3.55 18.27 9.20
C ALA A 37 2.06 17.91 9.20
N ALA A 38 1.20 18.77 9.76
CA ALA A 38 -0.25 18.56 9.81
C ALA A 38 -0.82 18.53 8.39
N ASP A 39 -0.50 19.52 7.56
CA ASP A 39 -0.96 19.57 6.17
C ASP A 39 -0.38 18.44 5.34
N ALA A 40 0.89 18.08 5.55
CA ALA A 40 1.50 16.95 4.88
C ALA A 40 0.75 15.65 5.18
N ILE A 41 0.45 15.37 6.45
CA ILE A 41 -0.30 14.18 6.87
C ILE A 41 -1.73 14.21 6.31
N GLY A 42 -2.44 15.32 6.47
CA GLY A 42 -3.80 15.50 5.96
C GLY A 42 -3.88 15.30 4.45
N SER A 43 -2.89 15.82 3.72
CA SER A 43 -2.82 15.73 2.25
C SER A 43 -2.49 14.32 1.76
N VAL A 44 -1.60 13.60 2.45
CA VAL A 44 -1.34 12.18 2.16
C VAL A 44 -2.59 11.34 2.44
N ALA A 45 -3.28 11.58 3.55
CA ALA A 45 -4.53 10.89 3.88
C ALA A 45 -5.61 11.17 2.83
N ASN A 46 -5.77 12.42 2.41
CA ASN A 46 -6.69 12.82 1.34
C ASN A 46 -6.33 12.15 0.02
N PHE A 47 -5.04 12.13 -0.37
CA PHE A 47 -4.58 11.43 -1.56
C PHE A 47 -4.95 9.95 -1.53
N LEU A 48 -4.68 9.24 -0.42
CA LEU A 48 -4.99 7.82 -0.31
C LEU A 48 -6.50 7.55 -0.39
N LYS A 49 -7.31 8.38 0.30
CA LYS A 49 -8.77 8.30 0.26
C LYS A 49 -9.31 8.47 -1.16
N GLU A 50 -8.86 9.49 -1.89
CA GLU A 50 -9.26 9.74 -3.29
C GLU A 50 -8.82 8.62 -4.25
N HIS A 51 -7.82 7.82 -3.86
CA HIS A 51 -7.37 6.64 -4.60
C HIS A 51 -7.97 5.32 -4.08
N GLY A 52 -9.06 5.41 -3.31
CA GLY A 52 -9.87 4.28 -2.90
C GLY A 52 -9.32 3.54 -1.68
N TRP A 53 -8.60 4.23 -0.79
CA TRP A 53 -8.26 3.67 0.51
C TRP A 53 -9.51 3.41 1.36
N GLU A 54 -9.59 2.22 1.94
CA GLU A 54 -10.65 1.74 2.81
C GLU A 54 -10.13 1.62 4.25
N ALA A 55 -10.57 2.52 5.13
CA ALA A 55 -10.14 2.51 6.52
C ALA A 55 -10.50 1.19 7.23
N GLY A 56 -9.56 0.66 8.02
CA GLY A 56 -9.74 -0.59 8.77
C GLY A 56 -9.62 -1.87 7.92
N ARG A 57 -9.44 -1.77 6.60
CA ARG A 57 -9.25 -2.94 5.73
C ARG A 57 -7.77 -3.31 5.60
N PRO A 58 -7.44 -4.60 5.43
CA PRO A 58 -6.06 -5.03 5.22
C PRO A 58 -5.46 -4.47 3.92
N VAL A 59 -4.14 -4.31 3.91
CA VAL A 59 -3.40 -3.81 2.74
C VAL A 59 -3.08 -4.96 1.79
N ALA A 60 -2.30 -5.91 2.26
CA ALA A 60 -1.89 -7.10 1.53
C ALA A 60 -1.56 -8.23 2.52
N PHE A 61 -1.47 -9.44 2.01
CA PHE A 61 -1.00 -10.61 2.76
C PHE A 61 0.16 -11.28 2.03
N PRO A 62 1.20 -11.75 2.74
CA PRO A 62 2.17 -12.65 2.12
C PRO A 62 1.46 -13.91 1.64
N ALA A 63 1.95 -14.55 0.59
CA ALA A 63 1.29 -15.68 -0.04
C ALA A 63 2.27 -16.79 -0.47
N ARG A 64 1.70 -17.97 -0.68
CA ARG A 64 2.34 -19.10 -1.36
C ARG A 64 1.53 -19.46 -2.59
N VAL A 65 2.23 -20.01 -3.57
CA VAL A 65 1.64 -20.54 -4.79
C VAL A 65 2.01 -22.01 -4.93
N GLU A 66 1.04 -22.84 -5.31
CA GLU A 66 1.20 -24.28 -5.50
C GLU A 66 0.70 -24.70 -6.89
N GLY A 67 1.41 -25.65 -7.51
CA GLY A 67 1.13 -26.08 -8.88
C GLY A 67 1.42 -24.97 -9.90
N GLU A 68 0.68 -24.99 -11.01
CA GLU A 68 0.94 -24.16 -12.19
C GLU A 68 -0.26 -23.26 -12.57
N ALA A 69 -1.44 -23.52 -12.00
CA ALA A 69 -2.68 -22.81 -12.35
C ALA A 69 -2.65 -21.33 -11.97
N TRP A 70 -1.92 -20.97 -10.91
CA TRP A 70 -1.74 -19.60 -10.43
C TRP A 70 -1.06 -18.70 -11.47
N LYS A 71 -0.30 -19.25 -12.44
CA LYS A 71 0.35 -18.48 -13.51
C LYS A 71 -0.64 -17.71 -14.37
N LYS A 72 -1.93 -18.09 -14.35
CA LYS A 72 -3.02 -17.31 -14.97
C LYS A 72 -3.23 -15.92 -14.33
N LEU A 73 -2.80 -15.76 -13.08
CA LEU A 73 -2.88 -14.52 -12.31
C LEU A 73 -1.61 -13.67 -12.46
N ALA A 74 -0.49 -14.28 -12.87
CA ALA A 74 0.78 -13.60 -13.06
C ALA A 74 0.67 -12.53 -14.16
N GLY A 75 1.33 -11.40 -13.96
CA GLY A 75 1.33 -10.30 -14.93
C GLY A 75 0.01 -9.52 -15.06
N ALA A 76 -1.04 -9.86 -14.29
CA ALA A 76 -2.33 -9.14 -14.32
C ALA A 76 -2.25 -7.71 -13.74
N GLY A 77 -1.11 -7.35 -13.14
CA GLY A 77 -0.89 -6.07 -12.48
C GLY A 77 -1.45 -6.01 -11.07
N VAL A 78 -1.38 -4.83 -10.45
CA VAL A 78 -1.67 -4.63 -9.02
C VAL A 78 -3.13 -4.30 -8.71
N LYS A 79 -3.95 -4.00 -9.73
CA LYS A 79 -5.37 -3.68 -9.52
C LYS A 79 -6.13 -4.96 -9.12
N PRO A 80 -6.82 -4.99 -7.97
CA PRO A 80 -7.61 -6.14 -7.56
C PRO A 80 -8.70 -6.43 -8.58
N ALA A 81 -8.71 -7.66 -9.10
CA ALA A 81 -9.60 -8.06 -10.19
C ALA A 81 -10.13 -9.50 -10.03
N TRP A 82 -9.55 -10.28 -9.11
CA TRP A 82 -9.88 -11.68 -8.92
C TRP A 82 -10.49 -11.88 -7.55
N ARG A 83 -11.58 -12.64 -7.46
CA ARG A 83 -12.12 -13.00 -6.15
C ARG A 83 -11.08 -13.83 -5.42
N LEU A 84 -10.91 -13.55 -4.13
CA LEU A 84 -9.98 -14.27 -3.26
C LEU A 84 -10.21 -15.80 -3.29
N ALA A 85 -11.47 -16.24 -3.36
CA ALA A 85 -11.83 -17.66 -3.50
C ALA A 85 -11.34 -18.27 -4.82
N ASP A 86 -11.44 -17.55 -5.93
CA ASP A 86 -10.98 -18.01 -7.25
C ASP A 86 -9.44 -18.12 -7.29
N MET A 87 -8.74 -17.19 -6.65
CA MET A 87 -7.28 -17.26 -6.48
C MET A 87 -6.89 -18.52 -5.68
N GLY A 88 -7.66 -18.83 -4.64
CA GLY A 88 -7.53 -20.07 -3.85
C GLY A 88 -7.65 -21.33 -4.70
N ALA A 89 -8.67 -21.39 -5.56
CA ALA A 89 -8.88 -22.51 -6.49
C ALA A 89 -7.76 -22.65 -7.53
N LEU A 90 -7.01 -21.58 -7.82
CA LEU A 90 -5.85 -21.58 -8.70
C LEU A 90 -4.52 -21.90 -7.99
N GLY A 91 -4.55 -22.24 -6.69
CA GLY A 91 -3.37 -22.64 -5.93
C GLY A 91 -2.69 -21.51 -5.17
N VAL A 92 -3.33 -20.36 -4.97
CA VAL A 92 -2.82 -19.28 -4.11
C VAL A 92 -3.31 -19.47 -2.68
N SER A 93 -2.43 -19.33 -1.70
CA SER A 93 -2.80 -19.30 -0.27
C SER A 93 -2.12 -18.12 0.43
N ILE A 94 -2.78 -17.53 1.43
CA ILE A 94 -2.19 -16.44 2.23
C ILE A 94 -1.46 -17.01 3.43
N ILE A 95 -0.39 -16.35 3.87
CA ILE A 95 0.34 -16.67 5.09
C ILE A 95 -0.11 -15.67 6.17
N GLY A 96 -0.86 -16.15 7.17
CA GLY A 96 -1.26 -15.36 8.33
C GLY A 96 -0.33 -15.58 9.54
N LEU A 97 -0.60 -14.85 10.63
CA LEU A 97 0.10 -15.02 11.92
C LEU A 97 -0.06 -16.44 12.52
N ALA A 98 -1.09 -17.19 12.11
CA ALA A 98 -1.34 -18.58 12.52
C ALA A 98 -0.82 -19.63 11.50
N GLY A 99 -0.03 -19.21 10.51
CA GLY A 99 0.43 -20.07 9.40
C GLY A 99 -0.37 -19.87 8.10
N PRO A 100 -0.16 -20.71 7.07
CA PRO A 100 -0.87 -20.59 5.80
C PRO A 100 -2.38 -20.80 6.02
N ALA A 101 -3.16 -19.76 5.77
CA ALA A 101 -4.61 -19.80 5.78
C ALA A 101 -5.10 -19.91 4.33
N LYS A 102 -6.05 -20.81 4.09
CA LYS A 102 -6.74 -20.86 2.80
C LYS A 102 -7.57 -19.59 2.66
N LEU A 103 -7.56 -19.03 1.46
CA LEU A 103 -8.57 -18.05 1.06
C LEU A 103 -9.90 -18.82 0.99
N ASP A 104 -10.65 -18.77 2.08
CA ASP A 104 -11.90 -19.50 2.22
C ASP A 104 -13.01 -18.90 1.34
N SER A 105 -14.07 -19.66 1.14
CA SER A 105 -15.29 -19.24 0.43
C SER A 105 -16.08 -18.16 1.19
N THR A 106 -15.65 -17.78 2.40
CA THR A 106 -16.24 -16.71 3.23
C THR A 106 -15.69 -15.33 2.89
N GLY A 107 -14.58 -15.22 2.15
CA GLY A 107 -14.11 -13.98 1.51
C GLY A 107 -14.88 -13.59 0.23
N GLY A 108 -16.15 -14.02 0.10
CA GLY A 108 -16.87 -14.31 -1.15
C GLY A 108 -16.98 -13.20 -2.21
N GLU A 109 -16.65 -11.94 -1.92
CA GLU A 109 -16.64 -10.85 -2.91
C GLU A 109 -15.36 -10.02 -2.91
N THR A 110 -14.46 -10.26 -1.96
CA THR A 110 -13.23 -9.47 -1.86
C THR A 110 -12.38 -9.75 -3.08
N LEU A 111 -11.99 -8.67 -3.77
CA LEU A 111 -11.07 -8.76 -4.88
C LEU A 111 -9.63 -8.62 -4.40
N GLY A 112 -8.75 -9.39 -5.01
CA GLY A 112 -7.30 -9.31 -4.85
C GLY A 112 -6.57 -9.33 -6.19
N SER A 113 -5.27 -9.09 -6.12
CA SER A 113 -4.30 -9.30 -7.19
C SER A 113 -3.15 -10.15 -6.66
N LEU A 114 -2.60 -11.03 -7.52
CA LEU A 114 -1.36 -11.74 -7.20
C LEU A 114 -0.20 -10.83 -7.57
N VAL A 115 0.65 -10.53 -6.60
CA VAL A 115 1.84 -9.70 -6.74
C VAL A 115 3.06 -10.61 -6.60
N GLU A 116 3.89 -10.59 -7.63
CA GLU A 116 5.16 -11.31 -7.67
C GLU A 116 6.30 -10.29 -7.51
N LEU A 117 7.19 -10.55 -6.54
CA LEU A 117 8.38 -9.75 -6.28
C LEU A 117 9.60 -10.60 -6.60
N GLU A 118 10.21 -10.31 -7.74
CA GLU A 118 11.41 -10.99 -8.21
C GLU A 118 12.65 -10.26 -7.71
N THR A 119 13.52 -10.98 -6.98
CA THR A 119 14.84 -10.49 -6.59
C THR A 119 15.89 -11.35 -7.28
N PRO A 120 16.84 -10.78 -8.05
CA PRO A 120 17.85 -11.55 -8.76
C PRO A 120 18.61 -12.52 -7.83
N GLY A 121 18.63 -13.79 -8.21
CA GLY A 121 19.31 -14.84 -7.43
C GLY A 121 18.56 -15.31 -6.17
N GLN A 122 17.31 -14.89 -5.96
CA GLN A 122 16.46 -15.35 -4.87
C GLN A 122 15.13 -15.90 -5.38
N PRO A 123 14.46 -16.80 -4.63
CA PRO A 123 13.09 -17.20 -4.93
C PRO A 123 12.16 -15.98 -4.95
N ALA A 124 11.21 -15.96 -5.89
CA ALA A 124 10.19 -14.94 -5.92
C ALA A 124 9.34 -14.95 -4.65
N LEU A 125 9.03 -13.76 -4.13
CA LEU A 125 8.07 -13.60 -3.04
C LEU A 125 6.70 -13.27 -3.61
N TYR A 126 5.66 -13.91 -3.07
CA TYR A 126 4.30 -13.72 -3.52
C TYR A 126 3.48 -13.01 -2.45
N TRP A 127 2.62 -12.11 -2.89
CA TRP A 127 1.68 -11.39 -2.04
C TRP A 127 0.30 -11.36 -2.70
N VAL A 128 -0.74 -11.36 -1.89
CA VAL A 128 -2.09 -11.00 -2.32
C VAL A 128 -2.31 -9.54 -1.95
N GLY A 129 -2.32 -8.68 -2.97
CA GLY A 129 -2.61 -7.25 -2.82
C GLY A 129 -4.12 -6.99 -2.83
N LEU A 130 -4.61 -6.17 -1.90
CA LEU A 130 -6.02 -5.74 -1.85
C LEU A 130 -6.18 -4.29 -2.32
N GLN A 131 -7.39 -3.74 -2.17
CA GLN A 131 -7.71 -2.36 -2.56
C GLN A 131 -6.78 -1.32 -1.91
N ASN A 132 -6.42 -1.49 -0.64
CA ASN A 132 -5.47 -0.59 0.04
C ASN A 132 -4.04 -0.71 -0.50
N PHE A 133 -3.60 -1.91 -0.90
CA PHE A 133 -2.32 -2.08 -1.60
C PHE A 133 -2.35 -1.33 -2.94
N TYR A 134 -3.44 -1.45 -3.68
CA TYR A 134 -3.61 -0.69 -4.93
C TYR A 134 -3.54 0.81 -4.71
N ALA A 135 -4.20 1.34 -3.67
CA ALA A 135 -4.12 2.76 -3.30
C ALA A 135 -2.67 3.21 -3.06
N LEU A 136 -1.84 2.43 -2.35
CA LEU A 136 -0.40 2.73 -2.16
C LEU A 136 0.35 2.79 -3.49
N THR A 137 0.06 1.89 -4.42
CA THR A 137 0.71 1.89 -5.75
C THR A 137 0.33 3.11 -6.61
N ARG A 138 -0.70 3.87 -6.22
CA ARG A 138 -1.05 5.14 -6.88
C ARG A 138 -0.11 6.27 -6.50
N TYR A 139 0.52 6.18 -5.32
CA TYR A 139 1.54 7.11 -4.86
C TYR A 139 2.84 6.92 -5.66
N ASN A 140 3.26 5.67 -5.81
CA ASN A 140 4.36 5.27 -6.69
C ASN A 140 4.04 3.91 -7.31
N ARG A 141 4.15 3.81 -8.65
CA ARG A 141 3.77 2.62 -9.45
C ARG A 141 4.78 1.48 -9.32
N SER A 142 5.03 1.03 -8.09
CA SER A 142 5.97 -0.05 -7.77
C SER A 142 5.39 -0.93 -6.66
N SER A 143 5.33 -2.23 -6.92
CA SER A 143 4.94 -3.23 -5.91
C SER A 143 5.93 -3.29 -4.75
N PHE A 144 7.23 -3.19 -5.04
CA PHE A 144 8.29 -3.12 -4.02
C PHE A 144 8.11 -1.90 -3.10
N TYR A 145 7.77 -0.74 -3.67
CA TYR A 145 7.49 0.46 -2.89
C TYR A 145 6.29 0.24 -1.94
N ALA A 146 5.18 -0.29 -2.46
CA ALA A 146 3.98 -0.50 -1.66
C ALA A 146 4.20 -1.52 -0.53
N ILE A 147 4.98 -2.58 -0.77
CA ILE A 147 5.36 -3.54 0.26
C ILE A 147 6.31 -2.92 1.29
N ALA A 148 7.32 -2.15 0.87
CA ALA A 148 8.21 -1.47 1.81
C ALA A 148 7.46 -0.48 2.73
N VAL A 149 6.47 0.25 2.20
CA VAL A 149 5.60 1.13 2.99
C VAL A 149 4.79 0.32 4.01
N LEU A 150 4.24 -0.83 3.61
CA LEU A 150 3.49 -1.72 4.51
C LEU A 150 4.37 -2.29 5.62
N GLU A 151 5.55 -2.80 5.27
CA GLU A 151 6.51 -3.36 6.23
C GLU A 151 7.01 -2.29 7.21
N LEU A 152 7.32 -1.09 6.73
CA LEU A 152 7.67 0.03 7.59
C LEU A 152 6.53 0.40 8.54
N ALA A 153 5.29 0.45 8.06
CA ALA A 153 4.13 0.75 8.90
C ALA A 153 3.90 -0.33 9.98
N HIS A 154 4.16 -1.60 9.67
CA HIS A 154 4.14 -2.68 10.66
C HIS A 154 5.27 -2.53 11.68
N ALA A 155 6.49 -2.28 11.23
CA ALA A 155 7.64 -2.08 12.10
C ALA A 155 7.45 -0.91 13.08
N LEU A 156 6.88 0.21 12.62
CA LEU A 156 6.54 1.37 13.47
C LEU A 156 5.41 1.07 14.46
N ARG A 157 4.51 0.14 14.15
CA ARG A 157 3.44 -0.27 15.08
C ARG A 157 3.98 -1.17 16.18
N GLU A 158 4.89 -2.08 15.83
CA GLU A 158 5.54 -2.98 16.78
C GLU A 158 6.59 -2.26 17.63
N ASN A 159 7.29 -1.30 17.03
CA ASN A 159 8.30 -0.46 17.67
C ASN A 159 7.96 1.02 17.44
N PRO A 160 6.96 1.57 18.16
CA PRO A 160 6.62 2.98 18.05
C PRO A 160 7.85 3.83 18.39
N PRO A 161 8.16 4.87 17.59
CA PRO A 161 9.24 5.78 17.93
C PRO A 161 8.96 6.38 19.31
N GLY A 162 9.98 6.43 20.17
CA GLY A 162 9.88 7.09 21.47
C GLY A 162 9.42 8.53 21.30
N GLU A 163 8.70 9.07 22.28
CA GLU A 163 8.30 10.49 22.26
C GLU A 163 9.53 11.35 21.99
N VAL A 164 9.45 12.16 20.92
CA VAL A 164 10.43 13.22 20.70
C VAL A 164 10.19 14.21 21.84
N GLU A 165 11.06 14.19 22.86
CA GLU A 165 11.11 15.24 23.87
C GLU A 165 11.19 16.57 23.12
N LYS A 166 10.10 17.35 23.21
CA LYS A 166 10.11 18.76 22.84
C LYS A 166 11.04 19.43 23.84
N ASN A 167 12.31 19.57 23.47
CA ASN A 167 13.25 20.35 24.27
C ASN A 167 12.68 21.78 24.37
N PRO A 168 12.56 22.34 25.59
CA PRO A 168 11.97 23.65 25.84
C PRO A 168 12.78 24.80 25.24
#